data_AF-A0A2H0QKF1-F1
#
_entry.id   AF-A0A2H0QKF1-F1
#
_cell.length_a   1.000
_cell.length_b   1.000
_cell.length_c   1.000
_cell.angle_alpha   90.00
_cell.angle_beta   90.00
_cell.angle_gamma   90.00
#
_symmetry.space_group_name_H-M   'P 1'
#
loop_
_entity.id
_entity.type
_entity.pdbx_description
1 polymer ?
#
loop_
_entity_poly.entity_id
_entity_poly.type
_entity_poly.pdbx_seq_one_letter_code
_entity_poly.pdbx_strand_id
1 'polypeptide(L)'
;MSYISNNEVVKLESDYIDKFIGHKIKDRRKVLKLSQTKLAELLGLSYQQIQKYENGSNKVTVKRLLQLSKILNVPASFFYEGLQLDEDSIGDSIKTDVIKQERTRPLNLLLVEDNAGDELLMRKAVEESGEIVNFHAIQDPEKVIDYIRNAEKKFGSPRPDIIILDLNMPKKSGIEVLKQVKKDHTISDIPIVILTNSISVKEMMEVYKHNASGFIPKSVDYIEFADDVAITIKYWSRVVILPSM
;
A
#
# COMPACT_ATOMS: atom_id res chain seq x y z
N MET A 1 2.20 -21.99 -30.82
CA MET A 1 2.87 -21.42 -29.63
C MET A 1 2.73 -22.44 -28.52
N SER A 2 3.80 -23.15 -28.17
CA SER A 2 3.82 -24.14 -27.11
C SER A 2 3.79 -23.44 -25.74
N TYR A 3 2.78 -23.74 -24.92
CA TYR A 3 2.74 -23.30 -23.52
C TYR A 3 3.87 -24.00 -22.75
N ILE A 4 4.80 -23.22 -22.20
CA ILE A 4 5.81 -23.70 -21.26
C ILE A 4 5.09 -24.00 -19.94
N SER A 5 5.31 -25.20 -19.38
CA SER A 5 4.64 -25.60 -18.14
C SER A 5 5.18 -24.83 -16.93
N ASN A 6 4.38 -24.59 -15.88
CA ASN A 6 4.83 -23.91 -14.65
C ASN A 6 6.10 -24.53 -14.04
N ASN A 7 6.28 -25.85 -14.17
CA ASN A 7 7.49 -26.54 -13.70
C ASN A 7 8.74 -26.18 -14.52
N GLU A 8 8.60 -25.90 -15.81
CA GLU A 8 9.71 -25.48 -16.65
C GLU A 8 10.10 -24.02 -16.40
N VAL A 9 9.13 -23.14 -16.12
CA VAL A 9 9.39 -21.74 -15.73
C VAL A 9 10.19 -21.67 -14.42
N VAL A 10 9.72 -22.35 -13.37
CA VAL A 10 10.41 -22.40 -12.07
C VAL A 10 11.83 -22.98 -12.19
N LYS A 11 12.02 -23.94 -13.09
CA LYS A 11 13.34 -24.55 -13.33
C LYS A 11 14.28 -23.59 -14.06
N LEU A 12 13.80 -22.90 -15.10
CA LEU A 12 14.58 -21.90 -15.84
C LEU A 12 14.99 -20.73 -14.93
N GLU A 13 14.10 -20.30 -14.05
CA GLU A 13 14.36 -19.27 -13.04
C GLU A 13 15.40 -19.73 -12.01
N SER A 14 15.28 -20.95 -11.51
CA SER A 14 16.31 -21.53 -10.60
C SER A 14 17.68 -21.59 -11.26
N ASP A 15 17.78 -22.00 -12.53
CA ASP A 15 19.05 -22.09 -13.26
C ASP A 15 19.66 -20.69 -13.51
N TYR A 16 18.82 -19.66 -13.68
CA TYR A 16 19.26 -18.26 -13.79
C TYR A 16 19.87 -17.76 -12.48
N ILE A 17 19.21 -18.01 -11.34
CA ILE A 17 19.67 -17.59 -10.01
C ILE A 17 21.03 -18.23 -9.69
N ASP A 18 21.18 -19.54 -9.92
CA ASP A 18 22.41 -20.26 -9.63
C ASP A 18 23.60 -19.71 -10.46
N LYS A 19 23.37 -19.37 -11.74
CA LYS A 19 24.37 -18.69 -12.58
C LYS A 19 24.70 -17.30 -12.06
N PHE A 20 23.70 -16.51 -11.70
CA PHE A 20 23.91 -15.15 -11.19
C PHE A 20 24.81 -15.15 -9.93
N ILE A 21 24.46 -15.99 -8.95
CA ILE A 21 25.24 -16.16 -7.72
C ILE A 21 26.67 -16.63 -8.05
N GLY A 22 26.82 -17.58 -8.98
CA GLY A 22 28.12 -18.05 -9.45
C GLY A 22 29.03 -16.93 -9.98
N HIS A 23 28.47 -16.02 -10.79
CA HIS A 23 29.22 -14.87 -11.31
C HIS A 23 29.64 -13.91 -10.19
N LYS A 24 28.75 -13.60 -9.24
CA LYS A 24 29.08 -12.76 -8.07
C LYS A 24 30.23 -13.33 -7.26
N ILE A 25 30.24 -14.65 -7.01
CA ILE A 25 31.33 -15.35 -6.32
C ILE A 25 32.65 -15.17 -7.09
N LYS A 26 32.62 -15.46 -8.39
CA LYS A 26 33.80 -15.39 -9.28
C LYS A 26 34.40 -13.99 -9.33
N ASP A 27 33.56 -12.98 -9.52
CA ASP A 27 34.00 -11.59 -9.66
C ASP A 27 34.62 -11.09 -8.37
N ARG A 28 33.95 -11.31 -7.24
CA ARG A 28 34.49 -10.91 -5.94
C ARG A 28 35.78 -11.65 -5.59
N ARG A 29 35.86 -12.96 -5.87
CA ARG A 29 37.09 -13.75 -5.68
C ARG A 29 38.24 -13.17 -6.49
N LYS A 30 38.02 -12.80 -7.75
CA LYS A 30 39.03 -12.19 -8.62
C LYS A 30 39.51 -10.83 -8.11
N VAL A 31 38.61 -9.99 -7.60
CA VAL A 31 38.96 -8.70 -6.97
C VAL A 31 39.91 -8.90 -5.78
N LEU A 32 39.67 -9.95 -4.98
CA LEU A 32 40.55 -10.34 -3.86
C LEU A 32 41.81 -11.09 -4.32
N LYS A 33 42.03 -11.26 -5.63
CA LYS A 33 43.14 -12.01 -6.23
C LYS A 33 43.27 -13.45 -5.70
N LEU A 34 42.15 -14.04 -5.28
CA LEU A 34 42.10 -15.43 -4.81
C LEU A 34 41.98 -16.39 -5.99
N SER A 35 42.79 -17.46 -6.00
CA SER A 35 42.59 -18.56 -6.95
C SER A 35 41.38 -19.42 -6.54
N GLN A 36 40.77 -20.13 -7.49
CA GLN A 36 39.69 -21.08 -7.18
C GLN A 36 40.18 -22.16 -6.21
N THR A 37 41.42 -22.64 -6.36
CA THR A 37 42.04 -23.61 -5.45
C THR A 37 42.15 -23.06 -4.03
N LYS A 38 42.56 -21.78 -3.88
CA LYS A 38 42.68 -21.17 -2.55
C LYS A 38 41.31 -20.98 -1.90
N LEU A 39 40.30 -20.57 -2.68
CA LEU A 39 38.93 -20.48 -2.18
C LEU A 39 38.38 -21.86 -1.77
N ALA A 40 38.72 -22.90 -2.53
CA ALA A 40 38.32 -24.28 -2.24
C ALA A 40 38.93 -24.77 -0.91
N GLU A 41 40.22 -24.53 -0.69
CA GLU A 41 40.93 -24.83 0.55
C GLU A 41 40.27 -24.17 1.76
N LEU A 42 39.98 -22.85 1.66
CA LEU A 42 39.33 -22.09 2.74
C LEU A 42 37.91 -22.57 3.06
N LEU A 43 37.23 -23.18 2.08
CA LEU A 43 35.90 -23.76 2.26
C LEU A 43 35.90 -25.24 2.63
N GLY A 44 37.06 -25.91 2.62
CA GLY A 44 37.17 -27.36 2.74
C GLY A 44 36.44 -28.08 1.59
N LEU A 45 36.61 -27.61 0.36
CA LEU A 45 35.99 -28.13 -0.86
C LEU A 45 37.05 -28.48 -1.92
N SER A 46 36.64 -29.23 -2.94
CA SER A 46 37.48 -29.46 -4.12
C SER A 46 37.46 -28.24 -5.05
N TYR A 47 38.56 -28.06 -5.81
CA TYR A 47 38.63 -27.05 -6.88
C TYR A 47 37.46 -27.18 -7.86
N GLN A 48 37.12 -28.41 -8.26
CA GLN A 48 36.02 -28.68 -9.18
C GLN A 48 34.67 -28.20 -8.62
N GLN A 49 34.45 -28.28 -7.31
CA GLN A 49 33.22 -27.80 -6.70
C GLN A 49 33.12 -26.27 -6.78
N ILE A 50 34.22 -25.54 -6.56
CA ILE A 50 34.24 -24.08 -6.73
C ILE A 50 34.02 -23.69 -8.19
N GLN A 51 34.63 -24.42 -9.14
CA GLN A 51 34.39 -24.19 -10.57
C GLN A 51 32.91 -24.39 -10.93
N LYS A 52 32.25 -25.43 -10.39
CA LYS A 52 30.82 -25.69 -10.61
C LYS A 52 29.93 -24.63 -9.96
N TYR A 53 30.30 -24.10 -8.80
CA TYR A 53 29.59 -22.96 -8.19
C TYR A 53 29.71 -21.71 -9.05
N GLU A 54 30.92 -21.35 -9.50
CA GLU A 54 31.13 -20.14 -10.30
C GLU A 54 30.47 -20.18 -11.67
N ASN A 55 30.29 -21.38 -12.24
CA ASN A 55 29.59 -21.57 -13.50
C ASN A 55 28.07 -21.75 -13.33
N GLY A 56 27.57 -21.78 -12.08
CA GLY A 56 26.16 -22.02 -11.77
C GLY A 56 25.66 -23.42 -12.11
N SER A 57 26.55 -24.39 -12.35
CA SER A 57 26.16 -25.78 -12.67
C SER A 57 25.85 -26.61 -11.42
N ASN A 58 26.30 -26.15 -10.24
CA ASN A 58 25.92 -26.71 -8.96
C ASN A 58 25.33 -25.61 -8.08
N LYS A 59 24.22 -25.95 -7.39
CA LYS A 59 23.58 -25.06 -6.42
C LYS A 59 24.50 -24.78 -5.23
N VAL A 60 24.56 -23.52 -4.83
CA VAL A 60 25.26 -23.11 -3.60
C VAL A 60 24.26 -23.13 -2.46
N THR A 61 24.45 -24.00 -1.46
CA THR A 61 23.55 -24.02 -0.30
C THR A 61 23.69 -22.75 0.54
N VAL A 62 22.65 -22.38 1.27
CA VAL A 62 22.66 -21.19 2.16
C VAL A 62 23.85 -21.22 3.13
N LYS A 63 24.14 -22.39 3.71
CA LYS A 63 25.31 -22.58 4.58
C LYS A 63 26.63 -22.22 3.86
N ARG A 64 26.79 -22.63 2.60
CA ARG A 64 27.98 -22.32 1.80
C ARG A 64 28.03 -20.85 1.40
N LEU A 65 26.89 -20.25 1.07
CA LEU A 65 26.78 -18.83 0.76
C LEU A 65 27.20 -17.95 1.96
N LEU A 66 26.82 -18.33 3.19
CA LEU A 66 27.26 -17.66 4.41
C LEU A 66 28.75 -17.84 4.71
N GLN A 67 29.33 -19.01 4.39
CA GLN A 67 30.77 -19.20 4.52
C GLN A 67 31.55 -18.39 3.48
N LEU A 68 31.05 -18.37 2.24
CA LEU A 68 31.57 -17.54 1.15
C LEU A 68 31.52 -16.06 1.51
N SER A 69 30.43 -15.57 2.11
CA SER A 69 30.31 -14.16 2.50
C SER A 69 31.42 -13.75 3.48
N LYS A 70 31.72 -14.61 4.47
CA LYS A 70 32.82 -14.41 5.43
C LYS A 70 34.19 -14.42 4.75
N ILE A 71 34.46 -15.40 3.88
CA ILE A 71 35.76 -15.53 3.20
C ILE A 71 35.99 -14.41 2.19
N LEU A 72 34.95 -14.01 1.46
CA LEU A 72 35.00 -12.97 0.44
C LEU A 72 34.80 -11.55 1.02
N ASN A 73 34.65 -11.45 2.34
CA ASN A 73 34.44 -10.21 3.10
C ASN A 73 33.36 -9.32 2.46
N VAL A 74 32.16 -9.89 2.34
CA VAL A 74 30.95 -9.22 1.85
C VAL A 74 29.74 -9.65 2.69
N PRO A 75 28.68 -8.82 2.80
CA PRO A 75 27.43 -9.27 3.37
C PRO A 75 26.81 -10.38 2.50
N ALA A 76 25.96 -11.23 3.08
CA ALA A 76 25.29 -12.29 2.31
C ALA A 76 24.36 -11.73 1.21
N SER A 77 23.84 -10.51 1.40
CA SER A 77 23.03 -9.79 0.41
C SER A 77 23.76 -9.57 -0.91
N PHE A 78 25.08 -9.44 -0.89
CA PHE A 78 25.91 -9.18 -2.07
C PHE A 78 25.67 -10.17 -3.22
N PHE A 79 25.38 -11.44 -2.90
CA PHE A 79 25.15 -12.47 -3.91
C PHE A 79 23.81 -12.33 -4.65
N TYR A 80 22.90 -11.51 -4.14
CA TYR A 80 21.58 -11.24 -4.70
C TYR A 80 21.43 -9.80 -5.22
N GLU A 81 22.39 -8.92 -4.94
CA GLU A 81 22.35 -7.52 -5.37
C GLU A 81 22.30 -7.40 -6.90
N GLY A 82 21.21 -6.85 -7.42
CA GLY A 82 20.97 -6.69 -8.86
C GLY A 82 20.32 -7.91 -9.54
N LEU A 83 19.88 -8.90 -8.77
CA LEU A 83 19.04 -9.97 -9.26
C LEU A 83 17.64 -9.40 -9.50
N GLN A 84 17.15 -9.50 -10.74
CA GLN A 84 15.77 -9.20 -11.10
C GLN A 84 15.03 -10.53 -11.18
N LEU A 85 14.06 -10.72 -10.29
CA LEU A 85 13.12 -11.83 -10.34
C LEU A 85 11.78 -11.23 -10.78
N ASP A 86 11.02 -11.97 -11.58
CA ASP A 86 9.66 -11.55 -11.93
C ASP A 86 8.84 -11.59 -10.63
N GLU A 87 8.41 -10.42 -10.16
CA GLU A 87 7.66 -10.24 -8.90
C GLU A 87 6.22 -10.77 -8.96
N ASP A 88 5.81 -11.40 -10.07
CA ASP A 88 4.57 -12.17 -10.17
C ASP A 88 4.67 -13.43 -9.31
N SER A 89 4.67 -13.21 -8.01
CA SER A 89 5.06 -14.18 -7.02
C SER A 89 3.93 -15.19 -6.85
N ILE A 90 4.29 -16.48 -6.83
CA ILE A 90 3.36 -17.58 -6.49
C ILE A 90 2.58 -17.27 -5.20
N GLY A 91 3.18 -16.52 -4.27
CA GLY A 91 2.54 -16.03 -3.04
C GLY A 91 1.28 -15.19 -3.26
N ASP A 92 1.23 -14.38 -4.32
CA ASP A 92 0.06 -13.54 -4.62
C ASP A 92 -1.16 -14.33 -5.08
N SER A 93 -0.93 -15.53 -5.64
CA SER A 93 -1.98 -16.46 -6.08
C SER A 93 -2.57 -17.30 -4.94
N ILE A 94 -1.92 -17.31 -3.77
CA ILE A 94 -2.43 -18.01 -2.59
C ILE A 94 -3.47 -17.12 -1.93
N LYS A 95 -4.75 -17.52 -2.05
CA LYS A 95 -5.84 -16.90 -1.27
C LYS A 95 -5.57 -17.16 0.21
N THR A 96 -5.27 -16.11 0.95
CA THR A 96 -5.14 -16.13 2.40
C THR A 96 -6.09 -15.11 3.00
N ASP A 97 -6.49 -15.30 4.26
CA ASP A 97 -7.25 -14.29 5.02
C ASP A 97 -6.35 -13.14 5.52
N VAL A 98 -5.14 -13.02 4.97
CA VAL A 98 -4.18 -11.97 5.31
C VAL A 98 -4.45 -10.75 4.44
N ILE A 99 -4.65 -9.60 5.06
CA ILE A 99 -4.85 -8.34 4.37
C ILE A 99 -3.52 -7.91 3.75
N LYS A 100 -3.45 -7.82 2.41
CA LYS A 100 -2.30 -7.24 1.71
C LYS A 100 -2.23 -5.75 2.04
N GLN A 101 -1.03 -5.26 2.37
CA GLN A 101 -0.83 -3.87 2.81
C GLN A 101 -0.91 -2.84 1.67
N GLU A 102 -0.93 -3.28 0.41
CA GLU A 102 -0.86 -2.39 -0.75
C GLU A 102 -2.25 -2.10 -1.34
N ARG A 103 -2.60 -0.81 -1.43
CA ARG A 103 -3.74 -0.37 -2.23
C ARG A 103 -3.44 -0.55 -3.71
N THR A 104 -4.23 -1.36 -4.39
CA THR A 104 -4.13 -1.59 -5.83
C THR A 104 -5.07 -0.70 -6.66
N ARG A 105 -5.92 0.10 -6.01
CA ARG A 105 -6.90 0.99 -6.65
C ARG A 105 -6.94 2.38 -5.99
N PRO A 106 -7.43 3.41 -6.70
CA PRO A 106 -7.64 4.74 -6.12
C PRO A 106 -8.51 4.72 -4.86
N LEU A 107 -8.26 5.67 -3.96
CA LEU A 107 -9.10 5.90 -2.80
C LEU A 107 -10.41 6.57 -3.24
N ASN A 108 -11.56 5.96 -2.96
CA ASN A 108 -12.86 6.56 -3.23
C ASN A 108 -13.26 7.44 -2.03
N LEU A 109 -13.15 8.76 -2.19
CA LEU A 109 -13.47 9.73 -1.15
C LEU A 109 -14.82 10.39 -1.45
N LEU A 110 -15.72 10.36 -0.47
CA LEU A 110 -16.98 11.11 -0.52
C LEU A 110 -16.93 12.31 0.42
N LEU A 111 -17.07 13.52 -0.13
CA LEU A 111 -17.35 14.74 0.64
C LEU A 111 -18.86 14.93 0.78
N VAL A 112 -19.31 15.28 1.98
CA VAL A 112 -20.67 15.77 2.24
C VAL A 112 -20.57 17.19 2.76
N GLU A 113 -20.89 18.15 1.90
CA GLU A 113 -20.67 19.59 2.08
C GLU A 113 -21.64 20.35 1.19
N ASP A 114 -22.45 21.26 1.74
CA ASP A 114 -23.45 22.01 0.99
C ASP A 114 -22.93 23.34 0.41
N ASN A 115 -21.73 23.77 0.85
CA ASN A 115 -21.04 24.95 0.32
C ASN A 115 -20.13 24.59 -0.88
N ALA A 116 -20.50 25.08 -2.06
CA ALA A 116 -19.73 24.86 -3.29
C ALA A 116 -18.30 25.45 -3.26
N GLY A 117 -18.08 26.50 -2.46
CA GLY A 117 -16.75 27.05 -2.22
C GLY A 117 -15.87 26.08 -1.46
N ASP A 118 -16.35 25.56 -0.33
CA ASP A 118 -15.63 24.58 0.50
C ASP A 118 -15.38 23.27 -0.28
N GLU A 119 -16.33 22.85 -1.13
CA GLU A 119 -16.13 21.72 -2.05
C GLU A 119 -14.94 21.98 -3.00
N LEU A 120 -14.85 23.18 -3.58
CA LEU A 120 -13.75 23.53 -4.48
C LEU A 120 -12.40 23.54 -3.76
N LEU A 121 -12.35 24.04 -2.52
CA LEU A 121 -11.14 24.01 -1.70
C LEU A 121 -10.72 22.57 -1.39
N MET A 122 -11.67 21.71 -1.03
CA MET A 122 -11.42 20.28 -0.81
C MET A 122 -10.88 19.60 -2.07
N ARG A 123 -11.44 19.90 -3.26
CA ARG A 123 -10.92 19.36 -4.53
C ARG A 123 -9.46 19.75 -4.76
N LYS A 124 -9.11 21.01 -4.50
CA LYS A 124 -7.73 21.48 -4.64
C LYS A 124 -6.79 20.82 -3.63
N ALA A 125 -7.22 20.65 -2.38
CA ALA A 125 -6.43 19.93 -1.37
C ALA A 125 -6.22 18.44 -1.72
N VAL A 126 -7.21 17.81 -2.37
CA VAL A 126 -7.07 16.45 -2.92
C VAL A 126 -6.01 16.42 -4.02
N GLU A 127 -6.02 17.38 -4.95
CA GLU A 127 -4.99 17.48 -5.99
C GLU A 127 -3.59 17.70 -5.40
N GLU A 128 -3.46 18.60 -4.41
CA GLU A 128 -2.20 18.91 -3.72
C GLU A 128 -1.67 17.75 -2.87
N SER A 129 -2.53 16.81 -2.48
CA SER A 129 -2.12 15.61 -1.75
C SER A 129 -1.16 14.72 -2.57
N GLY A 130 -1.26 14.75 -3.91
CA GLY A 130 -0.52 13.85 -4.80
C GLY A 130 -0.95 12.39 -4.73
N GLU A 131 -2.05 12.08 -4.03
CA GLU A 131 -2.65 10.75 -3.98
C GLU A 131 -3.60 10.51 -5.16
N ILE A 132 -3.77 9.25 -5.57
CA ILE A 132 -4.74 8.88 -6.59
C ILE A 132 -6.11 8.70 -5.92
N VAL A 133 -6.97 9.72 -6.02
CA VAL A 133 -8.26 9.79 -5.34
C VAL A 133 -9.41 9.94 -6.34
N ASN A 134 -10.41 9.08 -6.24
CA ASN A 134 -11.70 9.25 -6.92
C ASN A 134 -12.62 10.10 -6.03
N PHE A 135 -12.57 11.41 -6.21
CA PHE A 135 -13.29 12.37 -5.39
C PHE A 135 -14.75 12.57 -5.87
N HIS A 136 -15.71 12.38 -4.96
CA HIS A 136 -17.11 12.68 -5.19
C HIS A 136 -17.63 13.61 -4.08
N ALA A 137 -18.57 14.49 -4.40
CA ALA A 137 -19.17 15.41 -3.44
C ALA A 137 -20.71 15.35 -3.52
N ILE A 138 -21.36 15.45 -2.37
CA ILE A 138 -22.80 15.56 -2.22
C ILE A 138 -23.12 16.82 -1.43
N GLN A 139 -23.86 17.73 -2.07
CA GLN A 139 -24.33 18.97 -1.46
C GLN A 139 -25.67 18.85 -0.73
N ASP A 140 -26.41 17.77 -0.98
CA ASP A 140 -27.72 17.54 -0.37
C ASP A 140 -27.62 16.42 0.69
N PRO A 141 -27.63 16.76 2.00
CA PRO A 141 -27.45 15.77 3.06
C PRO A 141 -28.56 14.70 3.09
N GLU A 142 -29.72 14.95 2.50
CA GLU A 142 -30.79 13.95 2.41
C GLU A 142 -30.50 12.85 1.38
N LYS A 143 -29.62 13.13 0.41
CA LYS A 143 -29.26 12.16 -0.64
C LYS A 143 -28.11 11.25 -0.24
N VAL A 144 -27.42 11.53 0.87
CA VAL A 144 -26.20 10.80 1.27
C VAL A 144 -26.45 9.30 1.42
N ILE A 145 -27.50 8.91 2.12
CA ILE A 145 -27.81 7.48 2.35
C ILE A 145 -28.19 6.78 1.04
N ASP A 146 -29.02 7.42 0.20
CA ASP A 146 -29.39 6.89 -1.12
C ASP A 146 -28.17 6.74 -2.03
N TYR A 147 -27.29 7.74 -2.03
CA TYR A 147 -26.05 7.71 -2.80
C TYR A 147 -25.15 6.56 -2.37
N ILE A 148 -24.83 6.41 -1.08
CA ILE A 148 -23.90 5.37 -0.63
C ILE A 148 -24.44 3.97 -0.95
N ARG A 149 -25.75 3.75 -0.78
CA ARG A 149 -26.39 2.45 -1.07
C ARG A 149 -26.48 2.13 -2.56
N ASN A 150 -26.66 3.15 -3.39
CA ASN A 150 -26.92 2.99 -4.82
C ASN A 150 -25.78 3.54 -5.71
N ALA A 151 -24.60 3.79 -5.15
CA ALA A 151 -23.48 4.43 -5.84
C ALA A 151 -23.20 3.78 -7.20
N GLU A 152 -22.98 2.46 -7.20
CA GLU A 152 -22.64 1.73 -8.42
C GLU A 152 -23.84 1.59 -9.35
N LYS A 153 -25.01 1.22 -8.80
CA LYS A 153 -26.21 0.86 -9.59
C LYS A 153 -26.90 2.06 -10.24
N LYS A 154 -26.90 3.21 -9.57
CA LYS A 154 -27.68 4.40 -9.96
C LYS A 154 -26.82 5.55 -10.43
N PHE A 155 -25.62 5.69 -9.86
CA PHE A 155 -24.75 6.84 -10.13
C PHE A 155 -23.51 6.46 -10.95
N GLY A 156 -23.24 5.15 -11.17
CA GLY A 156 -22.02 4.69 -11.83
C GLY A 156 -20.76 5.04 -11.05
N SER A 157 -20.90 5.39 -9.77
CA SER A 157 -19.81 5.79 -8.88
C SER A 157 -19.47 4.64 -7.93
N PRO A 158 -18.20 4.43 -7.58
CA PRO A 158 -17.84 3.39 -6.62
C PRO A 158 -18.37 3.73 -5.23
N ARG A 159 -18.61 2.70 -4.41
CA ARG A 159 -18.85 2.87 -2.98
C ARG A 159 -17.65 3.59 -2.34
N PRO A 160 -17.87 4.60 -1.48
CA PRO A 160 -16.78 5.31 -0.84
C PRO A 160 -16.05 4.44 0.17
N ASP A 161 -14.73 4.60 0.21
CA ASP A 161 -13.86 3.98 1.20
C ASP A 161 -13.79 4.83 2.48
N ILE A 162 -14.00 6.13 2.35
CA ILE A 162 -14.02 7.11 3.44
C ILE A 162 -14.99 8.25 3.11
N ILE A 163 -15.61 8.80 4.16
CA ILE A 163 -16.46 9.98 4.07
C ILE A 163 -15.82 11.12 4.86
N ILE A 164 -15.72 12.30 4.26
CA ILE A 164 -15.50 13.56 4.97
C ILE A 164 -16.83 14.29 5.05
N LEU A 165 -17.26 14.65 6.25
CA LEU A 165 -18.61 15.15 6.52
C LEU A 165 -18.57 16.49 7.24
N ASP A 166 -19.16 17.53 6.64
CA ASP A 166 -19.43 18.78 7.36
C ASP A 166 -20.55 18.57 8.39
N LEU A 167 -20.40 19.15 9.59
CA LEU A 167 -21.48 19.24 10.57
C LEU A 167 -22.44 20.41 10.30
N ASN A 168 -21.92 21.51 9.77
CA ASN A 168 -22.62 22.79 9.69
C ASN A 168 -23.39 22.96 8.37
N MET A 169 -24.31 22.03 8.11
CA MET A 169 -25.21 22.11 6.95
C MET A 169 -26.59 22.70 7.35
N PRO A 170 -27.16 23.66 6.61
CA PRO A 170 -28.42 24.35 6.95
C PRO A 170 -29.67 23.47 6.97
N LYS A 171 -29.71 22.43 6.14
CA LYS A 171 -30.92 21.62 5.90
C LYS A 171 -31.06 20.44 6.87
N LYS A 172 -29.94 19.84 7.25
CA LYS A 172 -29.86 18.66 8.11
C LYS A 172 -28.52 18.68 8.81
N SER A 173 -28.51 18.49 10.13
CA SER A 173 -27.26 18.47 10.88
C SER A 173 -26.39 17.30 10.40
N GLY A 174 -25.10 17.53 10.17
CA GLY A 174 -24.17 16.44 9.83
C GLY A 174 -24.12 15.36 10.90
N ILE A 175 -24.43 15.68 12.17
CA ILE A 175 -24.57 14.68 13.25
C ILE A 175 -25.69 13.69 12.93
N GLU A 176 -26.77 14.13 12.31
CA GLU A 176 -27.86 13.25 11.90
C GLU A 176 -27.44 12.32 10.76
N VAL A 177 -26.70 12.84 9.77
CA VAL A 177 -26.12 12.03 8.69
C VAL A 177 -25.19 10.96 9.26
N LEU A 178 -24.26 11.34 10.15
CA LEU A 178 -23.37 10.42 10.87
C LEU A 178 -24.16 9.31 11.56
N LYS A 179 -25.19 9.68 12.35
CA LYS A 179 -26.05 8.71 13.05
C LYS A 179 -26.77 7.77 12.09
N GLN A 180 -27.25 8.27 10.95
CA GLN A 180 -27.95 7.45 9.96
C GLN A 180 -27.01 6.46 9.29
N VAL A 181 -25.82 6.88 8.86
CA VAL A 181 -24.81 5.98 8.27
C VAL A 181 -24.37 4.92 9.29
N LYS A 182 -24.07 5.32 10.52
CA LYS A 182 -23.56 4.39 11.55
C LYS A 182 -24.60 3.44 12.14
N LYS A 183 -25.90 3.73 11.98
CA LYS A 183 -26.99 2.79 12.34
C LYS A 183 -27.27 1.75 11.26
N ASP A 184 -26.86 2.00 10.02
CA ASP A 184 -27.13 1.11 8.90
C ASP A 184 -26.02 0.06 8.74
N HIS A 185 -26.35 -1.20 9.04
CA HIS A 185 -25.44 -2.35 8.96
C HIS A 185 -24.79 -2.59 7.58
N THR A 186 -25.31 -1.99 6.50
CA THR A 186 -24.76 -2.13 5.15
C THR A 186 -23.69 -1.09 4.80
N ILE A 187 -23.62 0.00 5.57
CA ILE A 187 -22.75 1.16 5.29
C ILE A 187 -22.00 1.67 6.52
N SER A 188 -22.24 1.12 7.71
CA SER A 188 -21.70 1.60 8.99
C SER A 188 -20.20 1.34 9.16
N ASP A 189 -19.64 0.42 8.37
CA ASP A 189 -18.22 0.10 8.26
C ASP A 189 -17.40 1.24 7.65
N ILE A 190 -18.00 2.10 6.83
CA ILE A 190 -17.30 3.20 6.16
C ILE A 190 -16.82 4.22 7.21
N PRO A 191 -15.50 4.49 7.33
CA PRO A 191 -14.98 5.52 8.22
C PRO A 191 -15.50 6.92 7.85
N ILE A 192 -15.84 7.70 8.88
CA ILE A 192 -16.36 9.07 8.71
C ILE A 192 -15.48 10.03 9.49
N VAL A 193 -14.79 10.90 8.78
CA VAL A 193 -14.01 12.00 9.35
C VAL A 193 -14.85 13.26 9.29
N ILE A 194 -14.85 14.01 10.39
CA ILE A 194 -15.74 15.14 10.58
C ILE A 194 -14.97 16.42 10.30
N LEU A 195 -15.58 17.33 9.56
CA LEU A 195 -15.03 18.62 9.18
C LEU A 195 -15.93 19.73 9.71
N THR A 196 -15.42 20.73 10.43
CA THR A 196 -16.25 21.87 10.87
C THR A 196 -15.41 23.06 11.37
N ASN A 197 -15.90 24.29 11.18
CA ASN A 197 -15.26 25.54 11.65
C ASN A 197 -15.22 25.64 13.19
N SER A 198 -16.24 25.12 13.86
CA SER A 198 -16.36 25.22 15.31
C SER A 198 -17.19 24.08 15.86
N ILE A 199 -16.79 23.56 17.01
CA ILE A 199 -17.54 22.52 17.70
C ILE A 199 -17.44 22.74 19.21
N SER A 200 -18.54 22.60 19.92
CA SER A 200 -18.49 22.57 21.38
C SER A 200 -17.93 21.23 21.88
N VAL A 201 -17.36 21.21 23.08
CA VAL A 201 -16.90 19.95 23.72
C VAL A 201 -18.03 18.93 23.78
N LYS A 202 -19.27 19.36 24.02
CA LYS A 202 -20.44 18.50 24.07
C LYS A 202 -20.72 17.83 22.71
N GLU A 203 -20.73 18.60 21.63
CA GLU A 203 -20.94 18.09 20.27
C GLU A 203 -19.80 17.18 19.83
N MET A 204 -18.55 17.53 20.14
CA MET A 204 -17.40 16.67 19.86
C MET A 204 -17.55 15.30 20.52
N MET A 205 -17.91 15.29 21.80
CA MET A 205 -18.16 14.03 22.52
C MET A 205 -19.35 13.25 21.95
N GLU A 206 -20.40 13.94 21.47
CA GLU A 206 -21.52 13.29 20.81
C GLU A 206 -21.11 12.63 19.49
N VAL A 207 -20.34 13.33 18.68
CA VAL A 207 -19.83 12.83 17.39
C VAL A 207 -18.94 11.60 17.58
N TYR A 208 -18.02 11.61 18.54
CA TYR A 208 -17.22 10.41 18.86
C TYR A 208 -18.05 9.27 19.44
N LYS A 209 -19.06 9.56 20.28
CA LYS A 209 -20.02 8.54 20.76
C LYS A 209 -20.81 7.89 19.62
N HIS A 210 -20.92 8.56 18.48
CA HIS A 210 -21.55 8.05 17.27
C HIS A 210 -20.53 7.51 16.24
N ASN A 211 -19.35 7.09 16.69
CA ASN A 211 -18.35 6.36 15.91
C ASN A 211 -17.75 7.15 14.73
N ALA A 212 -17.62 8.47 14.87
CA ALA A 212 -16.72 9.23 14.00
C ALA A 212 -15.28 8.72 14.16
N SER A 213 -14.56 8.64 13.03
CA SER A 213 -13.20 8.12 12.97
C SER A 213 -12.13 9.18 13.24
N GLY A 214 -12.50 10.46 13.14
CA GLY A 214 -11.60 11.57 13.39
C GLY A 214 -12.30 12.91 13.18
N PHE A 215 -11.59 13.98 13.53
CA PHE A 215 -12.06 15.34 13.46
C PHE A 215 -10.99 16.24 12.87
N ILE A 216 -11.37 17.11 11.94
CA ILE A 216 -10.52 18.13 11.32
C ILE A 216 -11.20 19.48 11.53
N PRO A 217 -10.56 20.43 12.23
CA PRO A 217 -11.06 21.80 12.27
C PRO A 217 -10.91 22.43 10.88
N LYS A 218 -11.95 23.13 10.40
CA LYS A 218 -11.80 23.98 9.22
C LYS A 218 -11.00 25.22 9.63
N SER A 219 -9.73 25.26 9.24
CA SER A 219 -8.88 26.42 9.46
C SER A 219 -9.40 27.61 8.65
N VAL A 220 -9.37 28.81 9.24
CA VAL A 220 -9.72 30.06 8.54
C VAL A 220 -8.66 30.44 7.51
N ASP A 221 -7.42 29.99 7.73
CA ASP A 221 -6.34 30.08 6.77
C ASP A 221 -6.47 28.94 5.74
N TYR A 222 -6.53 29.34 4.48
CA TYR A 222 -6.70 28.43 3.35
C TYR A 222 -5.54 27.45 3.19
N ILE A 223 -4.31 27.89 3.43
CA ILE A 223 -3.11 27.05 3.26
C ILE A 223 -3.11 25.98 4.35
N GLU A 224 -3.37 26.38 5.60
CA GLU A 224 -3.47 25.42 6.72
C GLU A 224 -4.59 24.40 6.49
N PHE A 225 -5.77 24.85 6.02
CA PHE A 225 -6.88 23.95 5.71
C PHE A 225 -6.51 22.93 4.63
N ALA A 226 -5.89 23.38 3.53
CA ALA A 226 -5.48 22.50 2.45
C ALA A 226 -4.42 21.48 2.90
N ASP A 227 -3.45 21.92 3.72
CA ASP A 227 -2.42 21.05 4.28
C ASP A 227 -3.01 19.98 5.21
N ASP A 228 -3.91 20.35 6.13
CA ASP A 228 -4.57 19.41 7.05
C ASP A 228 -5.39 18.34 6.31
N VAL A 229 -6.10 18.76 5.27
CA VAL A 229 -6.86 17.85 4.40
C VAL A 229 -5.90 16.95 3.61
N ALA A 230 -4.85 17.49 3.02
CA ALA A 230 -3.87 16.71 2.27
C ALA A 230 -3.16 15.67 3.15
N ILE A 231 -2.81 16.03 4.40
CA ILE A 231 -2.27 15.11 5.40
C ILE A 231 -3.28 14.00 5.71
N THR A 232 -4.54 14.36 5.93
CA THR A 232 -5.62 13.40 6.15
C THR A 232 -5.71 12.41 4.99
N ILE A 233 -5.78 12.89 3.75
CA ILE A 233 -5.87 12.03 2.56
C ILE A 233 -4.67 11.10 2.46
N LYS A 234 -3.45 11.60 2.68
CA LYS A 234 -2.23 10.77 2.70
C LYS A 234 -2.28 9.69 3.78
N TYR A 235 -2.71 10.04 4.98
CA TYR A 235 -2.83 9.09 6.09
C TYR A 235 -3.82 7.96 5.76
N TRP A 236 -5.02 8.32 5.32
CA TRP A 236 -6.04 7.34 4.97
C TRP A 236 -5.69 6.55 3.71
N SER A 237 -4.99 7.14 2.75
CA SER A 237 -4.53 6.46 1.53
C SER A 237 -3.39 5.47 1.81
N ARG A 238 -2.37 5.84 2.60
CA ARG A 238 -1.12 5.06 2.69
C ARG A 238 -0.96 4.24 3.97
N VAL A 239 -1.58 4.68 5.06
CA VAL A 239 -1.32 4.10 6.39
C VAL A 239 -2.49 3.23 6.85
N VAL A 240 -3.72 3.66 6.58
CA VAL A 240 -4.90 2.96 7.07
C VAL A 240 -5.31 1.82 6.15
N ILE A 241 -5.46 0.63 6.74
CA ILE A 241 -6.15 -0.50 6.12
C ILE A 241 -7.66 -0.25 6.25
N LEU A 242 -8.33 0.02 5.13
CA LEU A 242 -9.77 0.28 5.08
C LEU A 242 -10.57 -1.02 4.97
N PRO A 243 -11.79 -1.10 5.54
CA PRO A 243 -12.62 -2.31 5.49
C PRO A 243 -13.03 -2.77 4.09
N SER A 244 -12.93 -1.87 3.11
CA SER A 244 -13.27 -2.10 1.70
C SER A 244 -12.10 -2.66 0.88
N MET A 245 -10.96 -2.97 1.51
CA MET A 245 -9.81 -3.66 0.90
C MET A 245 -9.82 -5.15 1.17
#